data_AF-A0A373B0H5-F1
#
_entry.id   AF-A0A373B0H5-F1
#
_cell.length_a   1.000
_cell.length_b   1.000
_cell.length_c   1.000
_cell.angle_alpha   90.00
_cell.angle_beta   90.00
_cell.angle_gamma   90.00
#
_symmetry.space_group_name_H-M   'P 1'
#
loop_
_entity.id
_entity.type
_entity.pdbx_description
1 polymer ?
#
loop_
_entity_poly.entity_id
_entity_poly.type
_entity_poly.pdbx_seq_one_letter_code
_entity_poly.pdbx_strand_id
1 'polypeptide(L)'
;MDDEEFRKIKKDSTTLINYYWDICTKNIPSNPLFTIENQYVEGDRKLVGFNFDFLRKRIHKYIKHPVATKIFNNHAYVRTILCEVVLTARQLGVMPPTDIRWLKLYNRTAYAFIQNIGRPSLFSEGLGPISHYLIEVKLGKPLEEPDFNIGLVGFEYELLSFAMTEARQKAAEDVNSIIRVVEFTDKELNNGSYNSKNNYKDDFKYSDDHVFDMVSVEIPQDEIQKNKQKGF
;
A
#
# COMPACT_ATOMS: atom_id res chain seq x y z
N MET A 1 -17.76 28.43 -6.62
CA MET A 1 -18.75 27.35 -6.78
C MET A 1 -20.02 27.83 -6.13
N ASP A 2 -21.12 27.81 -6.87
CA ASP A 2 -22.44 28.16 -6.36
C ASP A 2 -23.07 26.97 -5.61
N ASP A 3 -24.06 27.24 -4.74
CA ASP A 3 -24.73 26.22 -3.93
C ASP A 3 -25.44 25.16 -4.78
N GLU A 4 -26.02 25.56 -5.92
CA GLU A 4 -26.68 24.63 -6.84
C GLU A 4 -25.67 23.68 -7.49
N GLU A 5 -24.54 24.23 -7.93
CA GLU A 5 -23.43 23.48 -8.51
C GLU A 5 -22.87 22.47 -7.50
N PHE A 6 -22.69 22.89 -6.24
CA PHE A 6 -22.25 22.01 -5.17
C PHE A 6 -23.21 20.85 -4.92
N ARG A 7 -24.52 21.12 -4.85
CA ARG A 7 -25.55 20.08 -4.67
C ARG A 7 -25.55 19.07 -5.83
N LYS A 8 -25.34 19.54 -7.05
CA LYS A 8 -25.22 18.68 -8.24
C LYS A 8 -24.00 17.76 -8.16
N ILE A 9 -22.84 18.30 -7.79
CA ILE A 9 -21.60 17.52 -7.59
C ILE A 9 -21.77 16.48 -6.49
N LYS A 10 -22.38 16.87 -5.36
CA LYS A 10 -22.64 15.96 -4.24
C LYS A 10 -23.55 14.79 -4.66
N LYS A 11 -24.62 15.07 -5.39
CA LYS A 11 -25.53 14.04 -5.92
C LYS A 11 -24.80 13.06 -6.84
N ASP A 12 -23.98 13.57 -7.75
CA ASP A 12 -23.18 12.76 -8.68
C ASP A 12 -22.14 11.90 -7.95
N SER A 13 -21.52 12.42 -6.87
CA SER A 13 -20.63 11.64 -5.99
C SER A 13 -21.38 10.48 -5.32
N THR A 14 -22.56 10.73 -4.74
CA THR A 14 -23.39 9.68 -4.14
C THR A 14 -23.80 8.62 -5.17
N THR A 15 -24.18 9.03 -6.38
CA THR A 15 -24.47 8.10 -7.48
C THR A 15 -23.27 7.20 -7.79
N LEU A 16 -22.05 7.76 -7.80
CA LEU A 16 -20.84 6.98 -8.06
C LEU A 16 -20.51 6.00 -6.93
N ILE A 17 -20.68 6.40 -5.66
CA ILE A 17 -20.50 5.51 -4.50
C ILE A 17 -21.49 4.35 -4.57
N ASN A 18 -22.77 4.64 -4.83
CA ASN A 18 -23.80 3.60 -4.98
C ASN A 18 -23.50 2.66 -6.15
N TYR A 19 -23.01 3.19 -7.27
CA TYR A 19 -22.58 2.38 -8.42
C TYR A 19 -21.54 1.32 -8.04
N TYR A 20 -20.51 1.70 -7.27
CA TYR A 20 -19.50 0.74 -6.82
C TYR A 20 -20.10 -0.33 -5.91
N TRP A 21 -20.92 0.07 -4.95
CA TRP A 21 -21.58 -0.87 -4.05
C TRP A 21 -22.55 -1.81 -4.76
N ASP A 22 -23.32 -1.32 -5.73
CA ASP A 22 -24.28 -2.12 -6.52
C ASP A 22 -23.59 -3.22 -7.34
N ILE A 23 -22.39 -2.95 -7.87
CA ILE A 23 -21.60 -3.99 -8.54
C ILE A 23 -21.13 -5.02 -7.52
N CYS A 24 -20.61 -4.56 -6.38
CA CYS A 24 -20.06 -5.45 -5.37
C CYS A 24 -21.13 -6.36 -4.76
N THR A 25 -22.30 -5.83 -4.43
CA THR A 25 -23.41 -6.61 -3.87
C THR A 25 -23.96 -7.66 -4.84
N LYS A 26 -23.83 -7.45 -6.16
CA LYS A 26 -24.19 -8.45 -7.17
C LYS A 26 -23.09 -9.48 -7.39
N ASN A 27 -21.83 -9.05 -7.38
CA ASN A 27 -20.66 -9.90 -7.63
C ASN A 27 -20.40 -10.85 -6.45
N ILE A 28 -20.40 -10.34 -5.21
CA ILE A 28 -20.03 -11.12 -4.02
C ILE A 28 -20.85 -12.42 -3.88
N PRO A 29 -22.19 -12.43 -3.97
CA PRO A 29 -22.96 -13.66 -3.79
C PRO A 29 -22.84 -14.63 -4.97
N SER A 30 -22.56 -14.12 -6.17
CA SER A 30 -22.51 -14.92 -7.40
C SER A 30 -21.12 -15.46 -7.72
N ASN A 31 -20.09 -15.00 -7.02
CA ASN A 31 -18.72 -15.33 -7.31
C ASN A 31 -18.15 -16.29 -6.25
N PRO A 32 -17.76 -17.53 -6.66
CA PRO A 32 -17.30 -18.57 -5.74
C PRO A 32 -16.00 -18.19 -5.01
N LEU A 33 -15.27 -17.17 -5.46
CA LEU A 33 -14.09 -16.65 -4.75
C LEU A 33 -14.45 -15.92 -3.45
N PHE A 34 -15.70 -15.49 -3.26
CA PHE A 34 -16.15 -14.83 -2.02
C PHE A 34 -16.78 -15.80 -1.01
N THR A 35 -16.67 -17.11 -1.21
CA THR A 35 -17.06 -18.10 -0.20
C THR A 35 -16.09 -18.10 0.97
N ILE A 36 -16.54 -18.58 2.14
CA ILE A 36 -15.72 -18.71 3.36
C ILE A 36 -14.49 -19.58 3.09
N GLU A 37 -14.64 -20.61 2.27
CA GLU A 37 -13.58 -21.54 1.87
C GLU A 37 -12.46 -20.84 1.09
N ASN A 38 -12.80 -19.80 0.31
CA ASN A 38 -11.87 -19.03 -0.52
C ASN A 38 -11.50 -17.67 0.09
N GLN A 39 -11.73 -17.46 1.40
CA GLN A 39 -11.49 -16.18 2.05
C GLN A 39 -10.00 -15.78 2.08
N TYR A 40 -9.08 -16.76 1.99
CA TYR A 40 -7.63 -16.57 2.06
C TYR A 40 -6.91 -16.79 0.72
N VAL A 41 -7.63 -16.85 -0.40
CA VAL A 41 -6.96 -16.93 -1.71
C VAL A 41 -6.11 -15.67 -1.89
N GLU A 42 -4.79 -15.87 -1.98
CA GLU A 42 -3.82 -14.79 -2.18
C GLU A 42 -3.99 -14.15 -3.56
N GLY A 43 -3.80 -12.83 -3.62
CA GLY A 43 -3.84 -12.04 -4.85
C GLY A 43 -5.06 -11.12 -4.99
N ASP A 44 -4.94 -10.17 -5.91
CA ASP A 44 -6.01 -9.23 -6.23
C ASP A 44 -7.16 -9.92 -6.99
N ARG A 45 -8.38 -9.68 -6.53
CA ARG A 45 -9.57 -10.22 -7.21
C ARG A 45 -9.89 -9.37 -8.42
N LYS A 46 -10.24 -10.02 -9.52
CA LYS A 46 -10.68 -9.34 -10.73
C LYS A 46 -11.89 -8.45 -10.43
N LEU A 47 -11.84 -7.21 -10.89
CA LEU A 47 -12.94 -6.22 -10.81
C LEU A 47 -14.05 -6.54 -11.83
N VAL A 48 -14.65 -7.74 -11.72
CA VAL A 48 -15.71 -8.19 -12.63
C VAL A 48 -16.96 -7.32 -12.45
N GLY A 49 -17.57 -6.91 -13.56
CA GLY A 49 -18.77 -6.06 -13.57
C GLY A 49 -18.49 -4.55 -13.51
N PHE A 50 -17.25 -4.12 -13.30
CA PHE A 50 -16.88 -2.71 -13.37
C PHE A 50 -16.76 -2.26 -14.82
N ASN A 51 -17.44 -1.16 -15.16
CA ASN A 51 -17.38 -0.56 -16.50
C ASN A 51 -16.20 0.42 -16.55
N PHE A 52 -15.04 -0.08 -16.97
CA PHE A 52 -13.82 0.72 -17.05
C PHE A 52 -13.92 1.88 -18.04
N ASP A 53 -14.69 1.76 -19.13
CA ASP A 53 -14.86 2.86 -20.09
C ASP A 53 -15.65 4.03 -19.49
N PHE A 54 -16.70 3.72 -18.73
CA PHE A 54 -17.45 4.72 -17.97
C PHE A 54 -16.54 5.45 -16.97
N LEU A 55 -15.75 4.71 -16.20
CA LEU A 55 -14.83 5.28 -15.20
C LEU A 55 -13.72 6.10 -15.86
N ARG A 56 -13.13 5.59 -16.95
CA ARG A 56 -12.07 6.26 -17.71
C ARG A 56 -12.55 7.60 -18.24
N LYS A 57 -13.75 7.67 -18.83
CA LYS A 57 -14.34 8.94 -19.32
C LYS A 57 -14.46 9.99 -18.22
N ARG A 58 -14.83 9.57 -17.01
CA ARG A 58 -14.94 10.48 -15.85
C ARG A 58 -13.58 10.99 -15.39
N ILE A 59 -12.56 10.13 -15.34
CA ILE A 59 -11.19 10.56 -15.00
C ILE A 59 -10.68 11.56 -16.05
N HIS A 60 -10.86 11.26 -17.34
CA HIS A 60 -10.40 12.13 -18.43
C HIS A 60 -11.04 13.53 -18.41
N LYS A 61 -12.26 13.65 -17.87
CA LYS A 61 -12.92 14.96 -17.69
C LYS A 61 -12.13 15.89 -16.75
N TYR A 62 -11.45 15.35 -15.75
CA TYR A 62 -10.78 16.13 -14.69
C TYR A 62 -9.25 16.02 -14.71
N ILE A 63 -8.67 15.13 -15.53
CA ILE A 63 -7.22 14.87 -15.54
C ILE A 63 -6.37 16.10 -15.90
N LYS A 64 -6.92 17.04 -16.70
CA LYS A 64 -6.24 18.29 -17.08
C LYS A 64 -6.55 19.47 -16.15
N HIS A 65 -7.32 19.25 -15.08
CA HIS A 65 -7.67 20.31 -14.14
C HIS A 65 -6.41 20.83 -13.44
N PRO A 66 -6.24 22.14 -13.20
CA PRO A 66 -5.01 22.70 -12.63
C PRO A 66 -4.57 22.04 -11.32
N VAL A 67 -5.54 21.66 -10.47
CA VAL A 67 -5.29 20.91 -9.24
C VAL A 67 -4.70 19.53 -9.54
N ALA A 68 -5.30 18.77 -10.48
CA ALA A 68 -4.80 17.44 -10.85
C ALA A 68 -3.40 17.52 -11.48
N THR A 69 -3.19 18.48 -12.40
CA THR A 69 -1.89 18.72 -13.02
C THR A 69 -0.81 19.06 -11.98
N LYS A 70 -1.13 19.89 -10.98
CA LYS A 70 -0.20 20.19 -9.88
C LYS A 70 0.19 18.93 -9.09
N ILE A 71 -0.79 18.07 -8.80
CA ILE A 71 -0.54 16.80 -8.12
C ILE A 71 0.39 15.92 -8.96
N PHE A 72 0.09 15.72 -10.24
CA PHE A 72 0.90 14.88 -11.12
C PHE A 72 2.33 15.41 -11.31
N ASN A 73 2.52 16.73 -11.28
CA ASN A 73 3.84 17.33 -11.40
C ASN A 73 4.69 17.20 -10.13
N ASN A 74 4.09 16.88 -8.98
CA ASN A 74 4.77 16.86 -7.68
C ASN A 74 5.07 15.44 -7.16
N HIS A 75 4.58 14.40 -7.85
CA HIS A 75 4.62 13.02 -7.37
C HIS A 75 4.99 12.04 -8.49
N ALA A 76 5.99 11.18 -8.25
CA ALA A 76 6.53 10.24 -9.22
C ALA A 76 5.71 8.93 -9.31
N TYR A 77 5.08 8.50 -8.21
CA TYR A 77 4.40 7.21 -8.13
C TYR A 77 2.88 7.34 -8.09
N VAL A 78 2.18 6.36 -8.68
CA VAL A 78 0.71 6.30 -8.64
C VAL A 78 0.18 6.34 -7.21
N ARG A 79 0.83 5.66 -6.27
CA ARG A 79 0.42 5.66 -4.87
C ARG A 79 0.61 7.04 -4.23
N THR A 80 1.71 7.75 -4.49
CA THR A 80 1.92 9.08 -3.91
C THR A 80 0.99 10.14 -4.54
N ILE A 81 0.68 10.01 -5.84
CA ILE A 81 -0.41 10.75 -6.49
C ILE A 81 -1.74 10.48 -5.78
N LEU A 82 -2.09 9.22 -5.52
CA LEU A 82 -3.34 8.87 -4.83
C LEU A 82 -3.39 9.42 -3.40
N CYS A 83 -2.26 9.47 -2.67
CA CYS A 83 -2.16 10.16 -1.38
C CYS A 83 -2.62 11.61 -1.48
N GLU A 84 -2.00 12.36 -2.39
CA GLU A 84 -2.27 13.78 -2.55
C GLU A 84 -3.69 14.04 -3.07
N VAL A 85 -4.20 13.20 -3.98
CA VAL A 85 -5.59 13.29 -4.45
C VAL A 85 -6.58 13.12 -3.29
N VAL A 86 -6.38 12.12 -2.43
CA VAL A 86 -7.28 11.87 -1.29
C VAL A 86 -7.18 13.00 -0.26
N LEU A 87 -5.97 13.47 0.05
CA LEU A 87 -5.79 14.57 1.00
C LEU A 87 -6.38 15.88 0.48
N THR A 88 -6.16 16.18 -0.81
CA THR A 88 -6.76 17.36 -1.47
C THR A 88 -8.29 17.26 -1.49
N ALA A 89 -8.84 16.09 -1.81
CA ALA A 89 -10.29 15.89 -1.80
C ALA A 89 -10.90 16.10 -0.40
N ARG A 90 -10.18 15.69 0.67
CA ARG A 90 -10.61 15.87 2.06
C ARG A 90 -10.61 17.33 2.54
N GLN A 91 -9.94 18.24 1.83
CA GLN A 91 -10.01 19.67 2.14
C GLN A 91 -11.38 20.27 1.79
N LEU A 92 -12.10 19.69 0.83
CA LEU A 92 -13.43 20.17 0.40
C LEU A 92 -14.58 19.58 1.24
N GLY A 93 -14.35 18.46 1.91
CA GLY A 93 -15.37 17.79 2.69
C GLY A 93 -14.93 16.42 3.22
N VAL A 94 -15.85 15.74 3.90
CA VAL A 94 -15.57 14.44 4.49
C VAL A 94 -15.61 13.35 3.41
N MET A 95 -14.49 12.66 3.21
CA MET A 95 -14.40 11.42 2.42
C MET A 95 -14.07 10.26 3.37
N PRO A 96 -15.09 9.62 3.97
CA PRO A 96 -14.88 8.59 4.96
C PRO A 96 -14.38 7.28 4.32
N PRO A 97 -13.53 6.48 5.01
CA PRO A 97 -13.08 5.19 4.51
C PRO A 97 -14.21 4.17 4.24
N THR A 98 -15.42 4.42 4.75
CA THR A 98 -16.62 3.59 4.49
C THR A 98 -17.02 3.57 3.03
N ASP A 99 -16.83 4.68 2.31
CA ASP A 99 -17.29 4.83 0.92
C ASP A 99 -16.51 3.92 -0.05
N ILE A 100 -15.30 3.55 0.36
CA ILE A 100 -14.38 2.70 -0.40
C ILE A 100 -14.19 1.32 0.25
N ARG A 101 -15.01 0.95 1.25
CA ARG A 101 -14.85 -0.33 1.97
C ARG A 101 -14.97 -1.55 1.05
N TRP A 102 -15.73 -1.43 -0.04
CA TRP A 102 -15.80 -2.45 -1.08
C TRP A 102 -14.42 -2.82 -1.65
N LEU A 103 -13.47 -1.88 -1.70
CA LEU A 103 -12.13 -2.11 -2.22
C LEU A 103 -11.36 -3.16 -1.43
N LYS A 104 -11.58 -3.27 -0.11
CA LYS A 104 -10.97 -4.30 0.75
C LYS A 104 -11.16 -5.70 0.18
N LEU A 105 -12.31 -5.93 -0.45
CA LEU A 105 -12.72 -7.23 -0.96
C LEU A 105 -12.04 -7.56 -2.30
N TYR A 106 -11.52 -6.57 -3.03
CA TYR A 106 -10.88 -6.77 -4.33
C TYR A 106 -9.37 -6.56 -4.28
N ASN A 107 -8.91 -5.52 -3.58
CA ASN A 107 -7.50 -5.22 -3.39
C ASN A 107 -7.27 -4.74 -1.95
N ARG A 108 -6.82 -5.68 -1.12
CA ARG A 108 -6.59 -5.46 0.31
C ARG A 108 -5.45 -4.48 0.57
N THR A 109 -4.40 -4.50 -0.25
CA THR A 109 -3.22 -3.65 -0.12
C THR A 109 -3.54 -2.18 -0.43
N ALA A 110 -4.30 -1.93 -1.50
CA ALA A 110 -4.77 -0.59 -1.86
C ALA A 110 -5.73 -0.05 -0.80
N TYR A 111 -6.62 -0.89 -0.26
CA TYR A 111 -7.50 -0.48 0.83
C TYR A 111 -6.75 -0.13 2.12
N ALA A 112 -5.79 -0.96 2.56
CA ALA A 112 -4.93 -0.65 3.71
C ALA A 112 -4.22 0.68 3.54
N PHE A 113 -3.62 0.86 2.36
CA PHE A 113 -2.91 2.06 2.00
C PHE A 113 -3.80 3.30 2.07
N ILE A 114 -4.98 3.30 1.44
CA ILE A 114 -5.88 4.47 1.46
C ILE A 114 -6.38 4.77 2.88
N GLN A 115 -6.59 3.73 3.71
CA GLN A 115 -6.96 3.91 5.11
C GLN A 115 -5.87 4.57 5.97
N ASN A 116 -4.59 4.41 5.60
CA ASN A 116 -3.47 5.06 6.28
C ASN A 116 -3.36 6.55 5.99
N ILE A 117 -3.90 7.03 4.86
CA ILE A 117 -3.76 8.43 4.44
C ILE A 117 -4.35 9.35 5.51
N GLY A 118 -3.52 10.29 6.00
CA GLY A 118 -3.91 11.28 7.02
C GLY A 118 -3.87 10.77 8.46
N ARG A 119 -3.37 9.55 8.72
CA ARG A 119 -3.13 9.05 10.08
C ARG A 119 -1.69 9.37 10.53
N PRO A 120 -1.47 9.62 11.83
CA PRO A 120 -0.13 9.84 12.37
C PRO A 120 0.71 8.54 12.44
N SER A 121 0.04 7.40 12.64
CA SER A 121 0.67 6.07 12.69
C SER A 121 0.17 5.22 11.52
N LEU A 122 1.08 4.48 10.91
CA LEU A 122 0.87 3.78 9.64
C LEU A 122 0.85 2.28 9.85
N PHE A 123 -0.03 1.55 9.16
CA PHE A 123 0.12 0.10 9.04
C PHE A 123 1.40 -0.26 8.28
N SER A 124 2.08 -1.34 8.70
CA SER A 124 3.32 -1.82 8.10
C SER A 124 3.22 -2.03 6.59
N GLU A 125 2.08 -2.57 6.12
CA GLU A 125 1.76 -2.80 4.69
C GLU A 125 1.76 -1.52 3.83
N GLY A 126 1.64 -0.34 4.45
CA GLY A 126 1.57 0.96 3.78
C GLY A 126 2.77 1.86 4.01
N LEU A 127 3.81 1.40 4.73
CA LEU A 127 4.95 2.24 5.12
C LEU A 127 5.72 2.79 3.92
N GLY A 128 6.04 1.94 2.95
CA GLY A 128 6.86 2.33 1.81
C GLY A 128 6.29 3.52 1.01
N PRO A 129 5.06 3.39 0.46
CA PRO A 129 4.44 4.47 -0.30
C PRO A 129 4.21 5.75 0.50
N ILE A 130 3.85 5.65 1.78
CA ILE A 130 3.62 6.83 2.62
C ILE A 130 4.94 7.52 2.98
N SER A 131 5.98 6.76 3.30
CA SER A 131 7.32 7.29 3.54
C SER A 131 7.79 8.12 2.34
N HIS A 132 7.71 7.53 1.15
CA HIS A 132 8.11 8.22 -0.07
C HIS A 132 7.26 9.47 -0.36
N TYR A 133 5.94 9.38 -0.18
CA TYR A 133 5.04 10.54 -0.30
C TYR A 133 5.45 11.71 0.61
N LEU A 134 5.77 11.43 1.88
CA LEU A 134 6.18 12.48 2.83
C LEU A 134 7.48 13.17 2.42
N ILE A 135 8.41 12.43 1.81
CA ILE A 135 9.64 12.99 1.26
C ILE A 135 9.36 13.87 0.04
N GLU A 136 8.56 13.41 -0.91
CA GLU A 136 8.16 14.21 -2.08
C GLU A 136 7.48 15.53 -1.67
N VAL A 137 6.57 15.47 -0.69
CA VAL A 137 5.92 16.66 -0.12
C VAL A 137 6.95 17.61 0.50
N LYS A 138 7.92 17.07 1.25
CA LYS A 138 8.95 17.88 1.90
C LYS A 138 9.92 18.52 0.90
N LEU A 139 10.23 17.82 -0.19
CA LEU A 139 11.08 18.31 -1.28
C LEU A 139 10.33 19.25 -2.23
N GLY A 140 9.00 19.16 -2.30
CA GLY A 140 8.17 19.95 -3.21
C GLY A 140 8.35 19.57 -4.69
N LYS A 141 8.88 18.37 -4.97
CA LYS A 141 9.14 17.85 -6.31
C LYS A 141 9.03 16.31 -6.32
N PRO A 142 8.75 15.70 -7.47
CA PRO A 142 8.71 14.25 -7.60
C PRO A 142 10.11 13.69 -7.40
N LEU A 143 10.19 12.50 -6.80
CA LEU A 143 11.44 11.78 -6.61
C LEU A 143 11.33 10.42 -7.30
N GLU A 144 12.11 10.22 -8.36
CA GLU A 144 12.08 8.95 -9.12
C GLU A 144 12.67 7.78 -8.33
N GLU A 145 13.62 8.06 -7.45
CA GLU A 145 14.25 7.07 -6.59
C GLU A 145 13.40 6.83 -5.34
N PRO A 146 13.04 5.58 -5.02
CA PRO A 146 12.21 5.31 -3.86
C PRO A 146 12.94 5.65 -2.56
N ASP A 147 12.24 6.28 -1.61
CA ASP A 147 12.77 6.66 -0.29
C ASP A 147 11.87 6.09 0.81
N PHE A 148 12.50 5.30 1.69
CA PHE A 148 11.83 4.58 2.77
C PHE A 148 12.30 5.01 4.16
N ASN A 149 13.11 6.06 4.27
CA ASN A 149 13.81 6.43 5.50
C ASN A 149 12.84 6.70 6.66
N ILE A 150 11.75 7.42 6.40
CA ILE A 150 10.73 7.71 7.43
C ILE A 150 10.06 6.42 7.90
N GLY A 151 9.70 5.55 6.96
CA GLY A 151 9.10 4.25 7.28
C GLY A 151 10.04 3.36 8.08
N LEU A 152 11.32 3.33 7.72
CA LEU A 152 12.35 2.53 8.38
C LEU A 152 12.55 2.96 9.84
N VAL A 153 12.74 4.26 10.09
CA VAL A 153 12.92 4.79 11.45
C VAL A 153 11.71 4.52 12.33
N GLY A 154 10.50 4.74 11.81
CA GLY A 154 9.27 4.45 12.55
C GLY A 154 9.09 2.97 12.85
N PHE A 155 9.45 2.11 11.90
CA PHE A 155 9.36 0.66 12.07
C PHE A 155 10.40 0.13 13.06
N GLU A 156 11.64 0.60 13.00
CA GLU A 156 12.70 0.26 13.95
C GLU A 156 12.31 0.65 15.38
N TYR A 157 11.81 1.87 15.57
CA TYR A 157 11.32 2.34 16.87
C TYR A 157 10.25 1.40 17.46
N GLU A 158 9.26 1.01 16.64
CA GLU A 158 8.17 0.14 17.07
C GLU A 158 8.68 -1.29 17.35
N LEU A 159 9.58 -1.83 16.52
CA LEU A 159 10.16 -3.16 16.74
C LEU A 159 10.95 -3.24 18.05
N LEU A 160 11.73 -2.21 18.37
CA LEU A 160 12.52 -2.12 19.60
C LEU A 160 11.66 -1.92 20.86
N SER A 161 10.39 -1.53 20.69
CA SER A 161 9.46 -1.38 21.82
C SER A 161 8.99 -2.71 22.40
N PHE A 162 9.07 -3.80 21.63
CA PHE A 162 8.64 -5.12 22.06
C PHE A 162 9.74 -5.83 22.85
N ALA A 163 9.41 -6.34 24.04
CA ALA A 163 10.30 -7.22 24.79
C ALA A 163 10.51 -8.53 24.02
N MET A 164 11.74 -8.77 23.55
CA MET A 164 12.13 -10.04 22.97
C MET A 164 12.44 -11.04 24.08
N THR A 165 11.95 -12.27 23.94
CA THR A 165 12.39 -13.38 24.80
C THR A 165 13.78 -13.83 24.40
N GLU A 166 14.55 -14.38 25.34
CA GLU A 166 15.90 -14.92 25.07
C GLU A 166 15.91 -15.94 23.92
N ALA A 167 14.85 -16.77 23.83
CA ALA A 167 14.69 -17.73 22.74
C ALA A 167 14.55 -17.05 21.36
N ARG A 168 13.84 -15.91 21.28
CA ARG A 168 13.69 -15.14 20.03
C ARG A 168 14.96 -14.37 19.68
N GLN A 169 15.70 -13.89 20.67
CA GLN A 169 17.00 -13.24 20.46
C GLN A 169 18.00 -14.23 19.85
N LYS A 170 18.13 -15.42 20.44
CA LYS A 170 19.00 -16.46 19.93
C LYS A 170 18.64 -16.87 18.49
N ALA A 171 17.35 -17.04 18.20
CA ALA A 171 16.89 -17.34 16.84
C ALA A 171 17.21 -16.20 15.84
N ALA A 172 17.14 -14.93 16.27
CA ALA A 172 17.47 -13.80 15.41
C ALA A 172 18.99 -13.72 15.11
N GLU A 173 19.85 -14.04 16.09
CA GLU A 173 21.30 -14.12 15.91
C GLU A 173 21.70 -15.19 14.90
N ASP A 174 21.09 -16.38 15.01
CA ASP A 174 21.32 -17.49 14.08
C ASP A 174 20.95 -17.09 12.63
N VAL A 175 19.85 -16.35 12.43
CA VAL A 175 19.43 -15.87 11.10
C VAL A 175 20.29 -14.71 10.59
N ASN A 176 20.69 -13.76 11.45
CA ASN A 176 21.55 -12.64 11.05
C ASN A 176 22.90 -13.11 10.50
N SER A 177 23.40 -14.26 10.96
CA SER A 177 24.62 -14.88 10.40
C SER A 177 24.50 -15.30 8.94
N ILE A 178 23.27 -15.41 8.41
CA ILE A 178 22.94 -15.82 7.04
C ILE A 178 22.68 -14.60 6.14
N ILE A 179 22.24 -13.48 6.70
CA ILE A 179 21.91 -12.26 5.94
C ILE A 179 23.21 -11.58 5.49
N ARG A 180 23.40 -11.47 4.17
CA ARG A 180 24.51 -10.69 3.59
C ARG A 180 24.22 -9.21 3.72
N VAL A 181 24.88 -8.53 4.65
CA VAL A 181 24.91 -7.06 4.69
C VAL A 181 25.72 -6.58 3.49
N VAL A 182 25.10 -5.81 2.60
CA VAL A 182 25.81 -5.12 1.52
C VAL A 182 26.41 -3.86 2.12
N GLU A 183 27.71 -3.89 2.39
CA GLU A 183 28.45 -2.71 2.84
C GLU A 183 28.86 -1.88 1.62
N PHE A 184 28.42 -0.61 1.59
CA PHE A 184 28.84 0.35 0.57
C PHE A 184 30.20 0.96 0.96
N THR A 185 31.11 1.06 0.00
CA THR A 185 32.39 1.73 0.21
C THR A 185 32.22 3.26 0.24
N ASP A 186 33.11 3.97 0.92
CA ASP A 186 33.12 5.46 0.97
C ASP A 186 33.09 6.10 -0.42
N LYS A 187 33.66 5.42 -1.42
CA LYS A 187 33.69 5.88 -2.81
C LYS A 187 32.32 5.76 -3.50
N GLU A 188 31.53 4.73 -3.16
CA GLU A 188 30.17 4.53 -3.68
C GLU A 188 29.19 5.51 -3.03
N LEU A 189 29.34 5.74 -1.72
CA LEU A 189 28.55 6.73 -0.98
C LEU A 189 28.77 8.15 -1.53
N ASN A 190 30.02 8.52 -1.82
CA ASN A 190 30.36 9.85 -2.33
C ASN A 190 29.96 10.08 -3.80
N ASN A 191 29.92 9.03 -4.62
CA ASN A 191 29.56 9.15 -6.03
C ASN A 191 28.05 9.01 -6.29
N GLY A 192 27.26 8.58 -5.28
CA GLY A 192 25.82 8.34 -5.44
C GLY A 192 25.47 7.23 -6.43
N SER A 193 26.43 6.38 -6.81
CA SER A 193 26.22 5.30 -7.77
C SER A 193 26.83 4.01 -7.26
N TYR A 194 26.01 2.97 -7.08
CA TYR A 194 26.46 1.61 -6.79
C TYR A 194 26.73 0.87 -8.10
N ASN A 195 27.93 0.31 -8.27
CA ASN A 195 28.25 -0.53 -9.41
C ASN A 195 28.18 -1.99 -8.96
N SER A 196 27.00 -2.60 -9.11
CA SER A 196 26.82 -4.02 -8.82
C SER A 196 27.86 -4.85 -9.57
N LYS A 197 28.66 -5.63 -8.84
CA LYS A 197 29.64 -6.56 -9.43
C LYS A 197 28.98 -7.76 -10.11
N ASN A 198 27.66 -7.91 -9.97
CA ASN A 198 26.90 -9.01 -10.53
C ASN A 198 26.11 -8.53 -11.75
N ASN A 199 26.34 -9.21 -12.88
CA ASN A 199 25.76 -8.89 -14.18
C ASN A 199 24.31 -9.40 -14.31
N TYR A 200 23.47 -9.18 -13.29
CA TYR A 200 22.05 -9.53 -13.34
C TYR A 200 21.26 -8.29 -13.74
N LYS A 201 20.86 -8.27 -15.02
CA LYS A 201 19.77 -7.43 -15.54
C LYS A 201 18.41 -7.72 -14.88
N ASP A 202 18.37 -8.56 -13.84
CA ASP A 202 17.15 -8.98 -13.14
C ASP A 202 16.98 -8.32 -11.76
N ASP A 203 18.01 -7.70 -11.18
CA ASP A 203 17.93 -7.14 -9.81
C ASP A 203 17.11 -5.82 -9.72
N PHE A 204 16.79 -5.20 -10.86
CA PHE A 204 16.03 -3.95 -10.94
C PHE A 204 14.84 -4.01 -11.92
N LYS A 205 14.22 -5.18 -12.10
CA LYS A 205 12.87 -5.24 -12.66
C LYS A 205 11.85 -4.85 -11.59
N TYR A 206 11.80 -3.57 -11.26
CA TYR A 206 10.64 -3.02 -10.56
C TYR A 206 9.47 -2.90 -11.54
N SER A 207 8.59 -3.91 -11.55
CA SER A 207 7.15 -3.71 -11.75
C SER A 207 6.43 -5.04 -11.55
N ASP A 208 5.65 -5.14 -10.49
CA ASP A 208 4.44 -5.97 -10.37
C ASP A 208 4.52 -7.52 -10.45
N ASP A 209 5.63 -8.15 -10.84
CA ASP A 209 5.70 -9.61 -11.04
C ASP A 209 6.54 -10.41 -10.02
N HIS A 210 7.15 -9.76 -9.02
CA HIS A 210 7.87 -10.50 -7.97
C HIS A 210 6.91 -11.03 -6.89
N VAL A 211 6.63 -12.34 -6.95
CA VAL A 211 6.21 -13.10 -5.78
C VAL A 211 7.38 -13.08 -4.80
N PHE A 212 7.22 -12.43 -3.64
CA PHE A 212 8.13 -12.63 -2.53
C PHE A 212 7.99 -14.10 -2.13
N ASP A 213 8.97 -14.94 -2.44
CA ASP A 213 9.18 -16.21 -1.74
C ASP A 213 9.59 -15.84 -0.31
N MET A 214 8.62 -15.40 0.50
CA MET A 214 8.75 -15.53 1.93
C MET A 214 8.85 -17.02 2.18
N VAL A 215 10.04 -17.48 2.60
CA VAL A 215 10.19 -18.80 3.19
C VAL A 215 9.20 -18.84 4.35
N SER A 216 8.03 -19.45 4.12
CA SER A 216 7.12 -19.79 5.19
C SER A 216 7.89 -20.75 6.07
N VAL A 217 8.38 -20.25 7.20
CA VAL A 217 8.87 -21.11 8.27
C VAL A 217 7.63 -21.85 8.76
N GLU A 218 7.37 -23.03 8.19
CA GLU A 218 6.36 -23.94 8.70
C GLU A 218 6.78 -24.27 10.13
N ILE A 219 6.07 -23.70 11.10
CA ILE A 219 6.23 -24.08 12.50
C ILE A 219 5.82 -25.56 12.56
N PRO A 220 6.73 -26.49 12.94
CA PRO A 220 6.40 -27.91 13.01
C PRO A 220 5.15 -28.10 13.87
N GLN A 221 4.16 -28.86 13.39
CA GLN A 221 2.87 -29.03 14.09
C GLN A 221 3.03 -29.53 15.54
N ASP A 222 4.15 -30.21 15.80
CA ASP A 222 4.60 -30.73 17.08
C ASP A 222 4.81 -29.62 18.15
N GLU A 223 5.24 -28.43 17.72
CA GLU A 223 5.44 -27.24 18.58
C GLU A 223 4.09 -26.59 18.95
N ILE A 224 3.10 -26.67 18.06
CA ILE A 224 1.74 -26.14 18.28
C ILE A 224 0.97 -27.01 19.29
N GLN A 225 1.19 -28.32 19.29
CA GLN A 225 0.53 -29.24 20.23
C GLN A 225 1.06 -29.12 21.67
N LYS A 226 2.36 -28.86 21.86
CA LYS A 226 2.94 -28.67 23.21
C LYS A 226 2.35 -27.46 23.95
N ASN A 227 2.04 -26.38 23.23
CA ASN A 227 1.45 -25.17 23.83
C ASN A 227 -0.07 -25.29 24.10
N LYS A 228 -0.77 -26.26 23.50
CA LYS A 228 -2.18 -26.56 23.86
C LYS A 228 -2.32 -27.36 25.15
N GLN A 229 -1.26 -28.04 25.62
CA GLN A 229 -1.31 -28.84 26.86
C GLN A 229 -0.94 -28.05 28.13
N LYS A 230 -0.41 -26.83 28.00
CA LYS A 230 -0.22 -25.91 29.12
C LYS A 230 -1.28 -24.81 29.04
N GLY A 231 -2.48 -25.16 29.47
CA GLY A 231 -3.63 -24.26 29.51
C GLY A 231 -3.42 -23.09 30.47
N PHE A 232 -3.91 -21.92 30.04
CA PHE A 232 -4.72 -21.05 30.88
C PHE A 232 -6.19 -21.40 30.64
#